data_AF-A0A433XCU2-F1
#
_entry.id   AF-A0A433XCU2-F1
#
_cell.length_a   1.000
_cell.length_b   1.000
_cell.length_c   1.000
_cell.angle_alpha   90.00
_cell.angle_beta   90.00
_cell.angle_gamma   90.00
#
_symmetry.space_group_name_H-M   'P 1'
#
loop_
_entity.id
_entity.type
_entity.pdbx_description
1 polymer ?
#
loop_
_entity_poly.entity_id
_entity_poly.type
_entity_poly.pdbx_seq_one_letter_code
_entity_poly.pdbx_strand_id
1 'polypeptide(L)'
;MNGYLLSASIIAFVVGLVHTVLGEVLIFRKLRQGRLIPTNGGSLLSESNVRILWASWHALTAFGWAIAFILFWLSKMTLSEAGGTYTVLEHTIAASMLVSAVLVLIGTKGKHPGWIGLSIVSVLVWMGTSV
;
A
#
# COMPACT_ATOMS: atom_id res chain seq x y z
N MET A 1 8.79 22.19 -3.02
CA MET A 1 7.98 20.96 -2.83
C MET A 1 7.90 20.22 -4.15
N ASN A 2 8.12 18.91 -4.12
CA ASN A 2 8.04 18.02 -5.28
C ASN A 2 6.58 17.56 -5.48
N GLY A 3 5.93 18.06 -6.53
CA GLY A 3 4.53 17.77 -6.83
C GLY A 3 4.25 16.30 -7.14
N TYR A 4 5.21 15.58 -7.73
CA TYR A 4 5.09 14.16 -8.03
C TYR A 4 5.08 13.31 -6.75
N LEU A 5 6.02 13.57 -5.84
CA LEU A 5 6.09 12.85 -4.56
C LEU A 5 4.89 13.16 -3.65
N LEU A 6 4.41 14.41 -3.66
CA LEU A 6 3.18 14.78 -2.96
C LEU A 6 1.97 14.02 -3.51
N SER A 7 1.84 13.95 -4.84
CA SER A 7 0.76 13.21 -5.50
C SER A 7 0.85 11.71 -5.21
N ALA A 8 2.06 11.14 -5.26
CA ALA A 8 2.32 9.74 -4.92
C ALA A 8 1.93 9.44 -3.46
N SER A 9 2.25 10.34 -2.53
CA SER A 9 1.85 10.24 -1.12
C SER A 9 0.33 10.20 -0.95
N ILE A 10 -0.39 11.14 -1.56
CA ILE A 10 -1.86 11.21 -1.49
C ILE A 10 -2.48 9.92 -2.04
N ILE A 11 -2.02 9.47 -3.21
CA ILE A 11 -2.53 8.25 -3.84
C ILE A 11 -2.23 7.02 -2.99
N ALA A 12 -1.01 6.87 -2.47
CA ALA A 12 -0.64 5.77 -1.58
C ALA A 12 -1.52 5.77 -0.31
N PHE A 13 -1.81 6.94 0.25
CA PHE A 13 -2.71 7.07 1.40
C PHE A 13 -4.15 6.61 1.07
N VAL A 14 -4.69 7.07 -0.06
CA VAL A 14 -6.02 6.68 -0.54
C VAL A 14 -6.10 5.18 -0.85
N VAL A 15 -5.07 4.61 -1.48
CA VAL A 15 -4.99 3.16 -1.73
C VAL A 15 -5.03 2.39 -0.40
N GLY A 16 -4.26 2.82 0.61
CA GLY A 16 -4.31 2.22 1.95
C GLY A 16 -5.71 2.31 2.59
N LEU A 17 -6.35 3.49 2.52
CA LEU A 17 -7.70 3.69 3.04
C LEU A 17 -8.72 2.77 2.36
N VAL A 18 -8.70 2.71 1.03
CA VAL A 18 -9.56 1.83 0.24
C VAL A 18 -9.28 0.37 0.58
N HIS A 19 -8.01 -0.03 0.69
CA HIS A 19 -7.63 -1.40 1.01
C HIS A 19 -8.19 -1.84 2.37
N THR A 20 -8.00 -1.05 3.44
CA THR A 20 -8.52 -1.41 4.76
C THR A 20 -10.04 -1.37 4.84
N VAL A 21 -10.70 -0.36 4.26
CA VAL A 21 -12.17 -0.23 4.32
C VAL A 21 -12.86 -1.31 3.49
N LEU A 22 -12.42 -1.52 2.24
CA LEU A 22 -13.03 -2.53 1.39
C LEU A 22 -12.76 -3.95 1.88
N GLY A 23 -11.57 -4.24 2.39
CA GLY A 23 -11.28 -5.55 2.98
C GLY A 23 -12.20 -5.86 4.16
N GLU A 24 -12.39 -4.87 5.04
CA GLU A 24 -13.29 -4.99 6.18
C GLU A 24 -14.75 -5.22 5.74
N VAL A 25 -15.25 -4.41 4.80
CA VAL A 25 -16.66 -4.47 4.35
C VAL A 25 -16.97 -5.73 3.52
N LEU A 26 -16.07 -6.10 2.61
CA LEU A 26 -16.31 -7.16 1.61
C LEU A 26 -15.95 -8.56 2.12
N ILE A 27 -14.92 -8.67 2.97
CA ILE A 27 -14.35 -9.94 3.42
C ILE A 27 -14.63 -10.14 4.91
N PHE A 28 -13.98 -9.35 5.78
CA PHE A 28 -13.88 -9.70 7.19
C PHE A 28 -15.18 -9.54 7.98
N ARG A 29 -16.04 -8.60 7.59
CA ARG A 29 -17.39 -8.47 8.17
C ARG A 29 -18.20 -9.76 8.03
N LYS A 30 -18.01 -10.53 6.95
CA LYS A 30 -18.71 -11.81 6.71
C LYS A 30 -18.11 -12.97 7.51
N LEU A 31 -16.84 -12.86 7.91
CA LEU A 31 -16.12 -13.86 8.72
C LEU A 31 -16.25 -13.60 10.23
N ARG A 32 -17.04 -12.60 10.61
CA ARG A 32 -17.22 -12.14 11.99
C ARG A 32 -18.40 -12.82 12.67
N GLN A 33 -18.23 -13.19 13.94
CA GLN A 33 -19.29 -13.70 14.81
C GLN A 33 -19.44 -12.80 16.05
N GLY A 34 -19.82 -11.54 15.84
CA GLY A 34 -20.11 -10.57 16.92
C GLY A 34 -18.91 -9.93 17.64
N ARG A 35 -17.67 -10.25 17.27
CA ARG A 35 -16.42 -9.69 17.85
C ARG A 35 -15.66 -8.85 16.84
N LEU A 36 -14.79 -7.92 17.27
CA LEU A 36 -14.00 -7.12 16.32
C LEU A 36 -13.11 -7.99 15.41
N ILE A 37 -12.40 -8.97 15.98
CA ILE A 37 -11.50 -9.83 15.19
C ILE A 37 -12.31 -11.00 14.59
N PRO A 38 -12.27 -11.24 13.27
CA PRO A 38 -12.97 -12.35 12.63
C PRO A 38 -12.34 -13.69 13.05
N THR A 39 -13.21 -14.70 13.20
CA THR A 39 -12.81 -16.05 13.64
C THR A 39 -13.42 -17.17 12.79
N ASN A 40 -14.44 -16.87 11.97
CA ASN A 40 -15.15 -17.87 11.20
C ASN A 40 -14.50 -18.10 9.83
N GLY A 41 -13.72 -19.18 9.71
CA GLY A 41 -13.06 -19.58 8.47
C GLY A 41 -13.81 -20.61 7.63
N GLY A 42 -15.05 -20.95 8.02
CA GLY A 42 -15.81 -22.05 7.42
C GLY A 42 -15.13 -23.41 7.64
N SER A 43 -15.20 -24.29 6.63
CA SER A 43 -14.58 -25.63 6.69
C SER A 43 -13.12 -25.67 6.24
N LEU A 44 -12.61 -24.58 5.63
CA LEU A 44 -11.30 -24.56 4.97
C LEU A 44 -10.20 -23.86 5.78
N LEU A 45 -10.55 -22.83 6.56
CA LEU A 45 -9.58 -22.03 7.31
C LEU A 45 -9.78 -22.22 8.81
N SER A 46 -8.68 -22.47 9.52
CA SER A 46 -8.68 -22.43 10.97
C SER A 46 -8.89 -21.00 11.48
N GLU A 47 -9.33 -20.84 12.72
CA GLU A 47 -9.46 -19.53 13.37
C GLU A 47 -8.14 -18.74 13.34
N SER A 48 -7.01 -19.42 13.56
CA SER A 48 -5.68 -18.79 13.50
C SER A 48 -5.39 -18.22 12.11
N ASN A 49 -5.70 -18.96 11.04
CA ASN A 49 -5.52 -18.51 9.65
C ASN A 49 -6.38 -17.28 9.34
N VAL A 50 -7.62 -17.22 9.85
CA VAL A 50 -8.50 -16.05 9.67
C VAL A 50 -7.95 -14.84 10.42
N ARG A 51 -7.48 -15.03 11.65
CA ARG A 51 -6.91 -13.97 12.47
C ARG A 51 -5.65 -13.37 11.84
N ILE A 52 -4.73 -14.20 11.34
CA ILE A 52 -3.52 -13.68 10.67
C ILE A 52 -3.85 -13.04 9.32
N LEU A 53 -4.84 -13.54 8.58
CA LEU A 53 -5.31 -12.90 7.34
C LEU A 53 -5.86 -11.49 7.63
N TRP A 54 -6.68 -11.33 8.67
CA TRP A 54 -7.17 -10.03 9.10
C TRP A 54 -6.04 -9.11 9.58
N ALA A 55 -5.15 -9.60 10.43
CA ALA A 55 -4.04 -8.81 10.97
C ALA A 55 -3.08 -8.35 9.87
N SER A 56 -2.69 -9.24 8.95
CA SER A 56 -1.78 -8.92 7.83
C SER A 56 -2.38 -7.93 6.85
N TRP A 57 -3.70 -7.97 6.63
CA TRP A 57 -4.41 -7.00 5.79
C TRP A 57 -4.28 -5.56 6.35
N HIS A 58 -4.53 -5.38 7.63
CA HIS A 58 -4.40 -4.07 8.28
C HIS A 58 -2.94 -3.65 8.48
N ALA A 59 -2.04 -4.59 8.77
CA ALA A 59 -0.60 -4.32 8.86
C ALA A 59 -0.04 -3.83 7.52
N LEU A 60 -0.44 -4.43 6.40
CA LEU A 60 -0.05 -3.97 5.07
C LEU A 60 -0.54 -2.54 4.80
N THR A 61 -1.74 -2.19 5.24
CA THR A 61 -2.24 -0.80 5.18
C THR A 61 -1.36 0.15 5.99
N ALA A 62 -1.01 -0.23 7.22
CA ALA A 62 -0.15 0.59 8.08
C ALA A 62 1.23 0.83 7.45
N PHE A 63 1.84 -0.19 6.84
CA PHE A 63 3.09 -0.04 6.09
C PHE A 63 2.92 0.83 4.84
N GLY A 64 1.82 0.67 4.11
CA GLY A 64 1.50 1.55 2.97
C GLY A 64 1.36 3.02 3.37
N TRP A 65 0.73 3.31 4.51
CA TRP A 65 0.66 4.66 5.06
C TRP A 65 1.99 5.17 5.57
N ALA A 66 2.83 4.33 6.17
CA ALA A 66 4.20 4.72 6.52
C ALA A 66 4.96 5.19 5.28
N ILE A 67 4.86 4.47 4.15
CA ILE A 67 5.44 4.89 2.87
C ILE A 67 4.81 6.19 2.37
N ALA A 68 3.49 6.36 2.48
CA ALA A 68 2.81 7.60 2.12
C ALA A 68 3.35 8.81 2.91
N PHE A 69 3.59 8.66 4.22
CA PHE A 69 4.16 9.71 5.05
C PHE A 69 5.64 9.99 4.72
N ILE A 70 6.42 8.96 4.41
CA ILE A 70 7.80 9.13 3.92
C ILE A 70 7.80 9.93 2.61
N LEU A 71 6.92 9.60 1.65
CA LEU A 71 6.79 10.34 0.40
C LEU A 71 6.34 11.79 0.62
N PHE A 72 5.42 12.03 1.55
CA PHE A 72 5.03 13.39 1.93
C PHE A 72 6.22 14.18 2.49
N TRP A 73 7.01 13.56 3.35
CA TRP A 73 8.19 14.19 3.92
C TRP A 73 9.24 14.50 2.84
N LEU A 74 9.56 13.54 1.98
CA LEU A 74 10.45 13.73 0.82
C LEU A 74 9.95 14.84 -0.11
N SER A 75 8.62 14.95 -0.28
CA SER A 75 8.04 16.01 -1.12
C SER A 75 8.36 17.44 -0.64
N LYS A 76 8.75 17.62 0.62
CA LYS A 76 9.10 18.93 1.18
C LYS A 76 10.58 19.29 1.04
N MET A 77 11.43 18.33 0.71
CA MET A 77 12.86 18.56 0.52
C MET A 77 13.13 19.44 -0.70
N THR A 78 14.18 20.24 -0.60
CA THR A 78 14.71 21.05 -1.70
C THR A 78 15.83 20.29 -2.42
N LEU A 79 16.06 20.62 -3.70
CA LEU A 79 17.10 19.96 -4.51
C LEU A 79 18.51 20.04 -3.89
N SER A 80 18.80 21.11 -3.13
CA SER A 80 20.05 21.27 -2.39
C SER A 80 20.21 20.33 -1.19
N GLU A 81 19.11 19.76 -0.69
CA GLU A 81 19.09 18.78 0.40
C GLU A 81 19.07 17.34 -0.12
N ALA A 82 18.80 17.14 -1.41
CA ALA A 82 18.72 15.83 -2.05
C ALA A 82 20.14 15.25 -2.31
N GLY A 83 20.67 14.50 -1.34
CA GLY A 83 21.83 13.63 -1.53
C GLY A 83 21.46 12.21 -2.02
N GLY A 84 22.46 11.45 -2.48
CA GLY A 84 22.26 10.12 -3.08
C GLY A 84 21.55 9.08 -2.20
N THR A 85 21.57 9.22 -0.87
CA THR A 85 20.79 8.37 0.05
C THR A 85 19.29 8.50 -0.18
N TYR A 86 18.79 9.70 -0.50
CA TYR A 86 17.37 9.92 -0.76
C TYR A 86 16.94 9.31 -2.10
N THR A 87 17.80 9.40 -3.12
CA THR A 87 17.59 8.73 -4.41
C THR A 87 17.45 7.21 -4.25
N VAL A 88 18.28 6.58 -3.39
CA VAL A 88 18.16 5.14 -3.09
C VAL A 88 16.82 4.82 -2.40
N LEU A 89 16.38 5.66 -1.45
CA LEU A 89 15.09 5.49 -0.78
C LEU A 89 13.92 5.61 -1.77
N GLU A 90 13.92 6.63 -2.63
CA GLU A 90 12.92 6.85 -3.68
C GLU A 90 12.84 5.66 -4.64
N HIS A 91 13.98 5.18 -5.14
CA HIS A 91 14.02 3.99 -6.00
C HIS A 91 13.54 2.72 -5.29
N THR A 92 13.87 2.55 -4.00
CA THR A 92 13.40 1.40 -3.21
C THR A 92 11.87 1.45 -3.05
N ILE A 93 11.30 2.63 -2.79
CA ILE A 93 9.85 2.82 -2.73
C ILE A 93 9.22 2.54 -4.11
N ALA A 94 9.75 3.10 -5.19
CA ALA A 94 9.23 2.87 -6.54
C ALA A 94 9.26 1.38 -6.91
N ALA A 95 10.40 0.71 -6.68
CA ALA A 95 10.56 -0.72 -6.97
C ALA A 95 9.61 -1.59 -6.14
N SER A 96 9.48 -1.34 -4.83
CA SER A 96 8.57 -2.09 -3.98
C SER A 96 7.09 -1.93 -4.38
N MET A 97 6.69 -0.72 -4.79
CA MET A 97 5.35 -0.45 -5.33
C MET A 97 5.13 -1.17 -6.66
N LEU A 98 6.10 -1.16 -7.56
CA LEU A 98 6.01 -1.86 -8.84
C LEU A 98 5.92 -3.38 -8.68
N VAL A 99 6.79 -3.97 -7.86
CA VAL A 99 6.76 -5.41 -7.57
C VAL A 99 5.42 -5.82 -6.96
N SER A 100 4.90 -5.01 -6.03
CA SER A 100 3.57 -5.23 -5.44
C SER A 100 2.45 -5.11 -6.48
N ALA A 101 2.53 -4.12 -7.38
CA ALA A 101 1.57 -3.95 -8.47
C ALA A 101 1.54 -5.16 -9.40
N VAL A 102 2.72 -5.65 -9.81
CA VAL A 102 2.88 -6.86 -10.64
C VAL A 102 2.32 -8.09 -9.94
N LEU A 103 2.62 -8.27 -8.65
CA LEU A 103 2.08 -9.38 -7.86
C LEU A 103 0.55 -9.35 -7.78
N VAL A 104 -0.05 -8.19 -7.55
CA VAL A 104 -1.52 -8.02 -7.54
C VAL A 104 -2.11 -8.27 -8.94
N LEU A 105 -1.47 -7.74 -9.98
CA LEU A 105 -1.90 -7.93 -11.37
C LEU A 105 -1.94 -9.42 -11.74
N ILE A 106 -0.84 -10.13 -11.50
CA ILE A 106 -0.72 -11.57 -11.81
C ILE A 106 -1.66 -12.38 -10.91
N GLY A 107 -1.58 -12.20 -9.59
CA GLY A 107 -2.33 -12.97 -8.61
C GLY A 107 -3.85 -12.84 -8.73
N THR A 108 -4.33 -11.72 -9.26
CA THR A 108 -5.77 -11.46 -9.46
C THR A 108 -6.21 -11.50 -10.92
N LYS A 109 -5.31 -11.86 -11.84
CA LYS A 109 -5.54 -11.82 -13.30
C LYS A 109 -6.10 -10.47 -13.76
N GLY A 110 -5.58 -9.38 -13.20
CA GLY A 110 -5.97 -8.00 -13.47
C GLY A 110 -7.35 -7.56 -12.95
N LYS A 111 -8.08 -8.44 -12.24
CA LYS A 111 -9.44 -8.14 -11.77
C LYS A 111 -9.47 -7.24 -10.54
N HIS A 112 -8.37 -7.15 -9.79
CA HIS A 112 -8.31 -6.32 -8.60
C HIS A 112 -7.69 -4.95 -8.91
N PRO A 113 -8.41 -3.83 -8.73
CA PRO A 113 -7.95 -2.50 -9.18
C PRO A 113 -6.70 -1.99 -8.43
N GLY A 114 -6.30 -2.64 -7.33
CA GLY A 114 -5.11 -2.27 -6.56
C GLY A 114 -3.81 -2.20 -7.36
N TRP A 115 -3.66 -2.99 -8.44
CA TRP A 115 -2.46 -2.91 -9.30
C TRP A 115 -2.34 -1.53 -9.97
N ILE A 116 -3.46 -0.88 -10.30
CA ILE A 116 -3.47 0.44 -10.93
C ILE A 116 -2.93 1.49 -9.95
N GLY A 117 -3.46 1.51 -8.72
CA GLY A 117 -3.03 2.47 -7.70
C GLY A 117 -1.54 2.34 -7.37
N LEU A 118 -1.05 1.11 -7.18
CA LEU A 118 0.36 0.83 -6.89
C LEU A 118 1.27 1.23 -8.07
N SER A 119 0.87 0.93 -9.32
CA SER A 119 1.63 1.35 -10.51
C SER A 119 1.71 2.88 -10.64
N ILE A 120 0.61 3.60 -10.38
CA ILE A 120 0.61 5.07 -10.44
C ILE A 120 1.58 5.64 -9.40
N VAL A 121 1.57 5.13 -8.16
CA VAL A 121 2.53 5.54 -7.12
C VAL A 121 3.96 5.29 -7.60
N SER A 122 4.25 4.10 -8.13
CA SER A 122 5.59 3.78 -8.64
C SER A 122 6.07 4.75 -9.73
N VAL A 123 5.22 5.07 -10.70
CA VAL A 123 5.56 5.98 -11.81
C VAL A 123 5.77 7.40 -11.29
N LEU A 124 4.90 7.88 -10.39
CA LEU A 124 5.04 9.22 -9.82
C LEU A 124 6.31 9.34 -8.97
N VAL A 125 6.66 8.32 -8.18
CA VAL A 125 7.92 8.34 -7.42
C VAL A 125 9.10 8.38 -8.39
N TRP A 126 9.10 7.58 -9.45
CA TRP A 126 10.16 7.59 -10.47
C TRP A 126 10.31 8.95 -11.18
N MET A 127 9.19 9.60 -11.53
CA MET A 127 9.20 10.94 -12.12
C MET A 127 9.60 12.04 -11.13
N GLY A 128 9.33 11.80 -9.85
CA GLY A 128 9.69 12.69 -8.75
C GLY A 128 11.12 12.52 -8.27
N THR A 129 11.83 11.47 -8.66
CA THR A 129 13.18 11.22 -8.21
C THR A 129 14.09 12.40 -8.57
N SER A 130 14.72 12.97 -7.55
CA SER A 130 15.77 13.98 -7.73
C SER A 130 17.04 13.27 -8.22
N VAL A 131 17.36 13.44 -9.51
CA VAL A 131 18.64 13.04 -10.11
C VAL A 131 19.67 14.14 -9.87
#